data_AF-Q04FN2-F1
#
_entry.id   AF-Q04FN2-F1
#
_cell.length_a   1.000
_cell.length_b   1.000
_cell.length_c   1.000
_cell.angle_alpha   90.00
_cell.angle_beta   90.00
_cell.angle_gamma   90.00
#
_symmetry.space_group_name_H-M   'P 1'
#
loop_
_entity.id
_entity.type
_entity.pdbx_description
1 polymer ?
#
loop_
_entity_poly.entity_id
_entity_poly.type
_entity_poly.pdbx_seq_one_letter_code
_entity_poly.pdbx_strand_id
1 'polypeptide(L)'
;MNLTEHEKWLINFYKQRNWYQYSPFIRLNYLSEETGELSRAIRAIEIGRDHPGDKQLSSIKKRDNLQEELADILDQLLIFCSKYNIDPNCLLSASENKLKKRFPE
;
A
#
# COMPACT_ATOMS: atom_id res chain seq x y z
N MET A 1 1.59 9.48 13.97
CA MET A 1 2.53 9.65 12.84
C MET A 1 1.74 10.14 11.65
N ASN A 2 2.21 11.17 10.94
CA ASN A 2 1.64 11.61 9.66
C ASN A 2 2.37 10.95 8.46
N LEU A 3 1.89 11.18 7.23
CA LEU A 3 2.46 10.56 6.03
C LEU A 3 3.94 10.90 5.84
N THR A 4 4.35 12.15 6.08
CA THR A 4 5.74 12.59 5.93
C THR A 4 6.64 12.00 7.02
N GLU A 5 6.16 11.90 8.26
CA GLU A 5 6.89 11.25 9.35
C GLU A 5 7.09 9.76 9.05
N HIS A 6 6.05 9.09 8.55
CA HIS A 6 6.11 7.68 8.17
C HIS A 6 7.05 7.46 6.99
N GLU A 7 6.95 8.26 5.93
CA GLU A 7 7.83 8.20 4.76
C GLU A 7 9.31 8.32 5.18
N LYS A 8 9.64 9.28 6.06
CA LYS A 8 11.01 9.44 6.58
C LYS A 8 11.49 8.22 7.34
N TRP A 9 10.65 7.68 8.23
CA TRP A 9 10.97 6.46 8.98
C TRP A 9 11.20 5.28 8.02
N LEU A 10 10.30 5.10 7.06
CA LEU A 10 10.34 4.03 6.07
C LEU A 10 11.59 4.09 5.20
N ILE A 11 11.94 5.26 4.67
CA ILE A 11 13.18 5.47 3.90
C ILE A 11 14.40 5.06 4.74
N ASN A 12 14.47 5.49 6.00
CA ASN A 12 15.59 5.16 6.88
C ASN A 12 15.67 3.66 7.15
N PHE A 13 14.53 3.03 7.44
CA PHE A 13 14.42 1.58 7.64
C PHE A 13 14.91 0.80 6.40
N TYR A 14 14.54 1.25 5.20
CA TYR A 14 14.91 0.63 3.93
C TYR A 14 16.38 0.87 3.57
N LYS A 15 16.95 2.04 3.91
CA LYS A 15 18.38 2.33 3.71
C LYS A 15 19.27 1.44 4.55
N GLN A 16 18.90 1.21 5.82
CA GLN A 16 19.64 0.32 6.72
C GLN A 16 19.77 -1.12 6.20
N ARG A 17 18.83 -1.55 5.35
CA ARG A 17 18.78 -2.90 4.77
C ARG A 17 19.29 -2.96 3.33
N ASN A 18 19.81 -1.85 2.82
CA ASN A 18 20.17 -1.71 1.41
C ASN A 18 19.01 -2.03 0.46
N TRP A 19 17.77 -1.83 0.89
CA TRP A 19 16.58 -2.03 0.06
C TRP A 19 16.19 -0.75 -0.66
N TYR A 20 16.53 0.42 -0.10
CA TYR A 20 16.20 1.70 -0.73
C TYR A 20 16.77 1.79 -2.16
N GLN A 21 17.92 1.18 -2.44
CA GLN A 21 18.59 1.23 -3.74
C GLN A 21 17.77 0.64 -4.91
N TYR A 22 16.81 -0.25 -4.65
CA TYR A 22 16.03 -0.87 -5.71
C TYR A 22 15.33 0.18 -6.58
N SER A 23 15.43 -0.01 -7.90
CA SER A 23 14.92 0.90 -8.91
C SER A 23 13.39 0.99 -8.82
N PRO A 24 12.78 2.10 -9.29
CA PRO A 24 11.33 2.20 -9.38
C PRO A 24 10.70 1.04 -10.16
N PHE A 25 11.38 0.50 -11.18
CA PHE A 25 10.91 -0.66 -11.93
C PHE A 25 10.78 -1.91 -11.07
N ILE A 26 11.78 -2.22 -10.24
CA ILE A 26 11.70 -3.35 -9.29
C ILE A 26 10.58 -3.11 -8.27
N ARG A 27 10.41 -1.87 -7.81
CA ARG A 27 9.34 -1.53 -6.85
C ARG A 27 7.93 -1.66 -7.42
N LEU A 28 7.76 -1.49 -8.73
CA LEU A 28 6.47 -1.74 -9.38
C LEU A 28 6.08 -3.22 -9.30
N ASN A 29 7.05 -4.14 -9.27
CA ASN A 29 6.78 -5.55 -9.03
C ASN A 29 6.26 -5.75 -7.59
N TYR A 30 6.92 -5.16 -6.59
CA TYR A 30 6.44 -5.21 -5.21
C TYR A 30 5.03 -4.63 -5.07
N LEU A 31 4.74 -3.47 -5.66
CA LEU A 31 3.37 -2.92 -5.66
C LEU A 31 2.35 -3.89 -6.30
N SER A 32 2.75 -4.60 -7.35
CA SER A 32 1.89 -5.60 -8.01
C SER A 32 1.67 -6.83 -7.12
N GLU A 33 2.70 -7.26 -6.39
CA GLU A 33 2.62 -8.32 -5.37
C GLU A 33 1.66 -7.91 -4.25
N GLU A 34 1.83 -6.73 -3.64
CA GLU A 34 0.94 -6.24 -2.56
C GLU A 34 -0.51 -6.05 -3.04
N THR A 35 -0.71 -5.64 -4.30
CA THR A 35 -2.05 -5.57 -4.89
C THR A 35 -2.70 -6.95 -5.01
N GLY A 36 -1.91 -7.98 -5.31
CA GLY A 36 -2.35 -9.38 -5.31
C GLY A 36 -2.75 -9.85 -3.93
N GLU A 37 -1.95 -9.51 -2.92
CA GLU A 37 -2.24 -9.87 -1.52
C GLU A 37 -3.45 -9.12 -0.97
N LEU A 38 -3.61 -7.84 -1.29
CA LEU A 38 -4.84 -7.08 -1.00
C LEU A 38 -6.07 -7.75 -1.65
N SER A 39 -5.97 -8.16 -2.92
CA SER A 39 -7.05 -8.86 -3.62
C SER A 39 -7.43 -10.16 -2.88
N ARG A 40 -6.43 -10.91 -2.44
CA ARG A 40 -6.60 -12.13 -1.64
C ARG A 40 -7.27 -11.85 -0.30
N ALA A 41 -6.90 -10.77 0.39
CA ALA A 41 -7.47 -10.35 1.67
C ALA A 41 -8.96 -9.98 1.54
N ILE A 42 -9.29 -9.14 0.55
CA ILE A 42 -10.67 -8.75 0.25
C ILE A 42 -11.51 -9.99 -0.08
N ARG A 43 -11.02 -10.86 -0.97
CA ARG A 43 -11.73 -12.09 -1.35
C ARG A 43 -12.05 -12.96 -0.13
N ALA A 44 -11.09 -13.13 0.78
CA ALA A 44 -11.28 -13.93 1.98
C ALA A 44 -12.38 -13.38 2.91
N ILE A 45 -12.61 -12.07 2.91
CA ILE A 45 -13.69 -11.40 3.65
C ILE A 45 -15.03 -11.57 2.92
N GLU A 46 -15.07 -11.23 1.63
CA GLU A 46 -16.32 -11.11 0.86
C GLU A 46 -16.95 -12.46 0.52
N ILE A 47 -16.17 -13.39 -0.05
CA ILE A 47 -16.68 -14.66 -0.59
C ILE A 47 -15.97 -15.89 -0.02
N GLY A 48 -15.06 -15.67 0.93
CA GLY A 48 -14.23 -16.72 1.50
C GLY A 48 -13.11 -17.17 0.56
N ARG A 49 -12.33 -18.14 1.05
CA ARG A 49 -11.23 -18.73 0.31
C ARG A 49 -11.46 -20.23 0.25
N ASP A 50 -11.61 -20.74 -0.97
CA ASP A 50 -11.79 -22.16 -1.24
C ASP A 50 -10.46 -22.74 -1.73
N HIS A 51 -9.54 -22.92 -0.79
CA HIS A 51 -8.25 -23.55 -1.06
C HIS A 51 -8.04 -24.68 -0.06
N PRO A 52 -7.74 -25.91 -0.51
CA PRO A 52 -7.68 -27.10 0.35
C PRO A 52 -6.69 -27.01 1.52
N GLY A 53 -5.66 -26.16 1.41
CA GLY A 53 -4.65 -25.97 2.45
C GLY A 53 -4.95 -24.85 3.46
N ASP A 54 -6.02 -24.07 3.25
CA ASP A 54 -6.22 -22.86 4.03
C ASP A 54 -6.95 -23.09 5.35
N LYS A 55 -6.34 -22.58 6.42
CA LYS A 55 -6.99 -22.52 7.72
C LYS A 55 -8.08 -21.47 7.68
N GLN A 56 -9.26 -21.82 8.18
CA GLN A 56 -10.34 -20.86 8.35
C GLN A 56 -9.90 -19.76 9.34
N LEU A 57 -9.68 -18.56 8.82
CA LEU A 57 -9.35 -17.39 9.64
C LEU A 57 -10.60 -16.84 10.31
N SER A 58 -10.45 -16.38 11.55
CA SER A 58 -11.50 -15.60 12.22
C SER A 58 -11.69 -14.25 11.52
N SER A 59 -12.86 -13.65 11.68
CA SER A 59 -13.16 -12.33 11.08
C SER A 59 -12.17 -11.24 11.51
N ILE A 60 -11.66 -11.31 12.75
CA ILE A 60 -10.62 -10.40 13.26
C ILE A 60 -9.34 -10.58 12.43
N LYS A 61 -8.83 -11.81 12.31
CA LYS A 61 -7.62 -12.10 11.53
C LYS A 61 -7.73 -11.69 10.06
N LYS A 62 -8.93 -11.82 9.46
CA LYS A 62 -9.16 -11.35 8.09
C LYS A 62 -9.07 -9.84 7.97
N ARG A 63 -9.59 -9.09 8.95
CA ARG A 63 -9.48 -7.62 8.98
C ARG A 63 -8.06 -7.16 9.25
N ASP A 64 -7.35 -7.83 10.16
CA ASP A 64 -5.95 -7.52 10.44
C ASP A 64 -5.10 -7.69 9.18
N ASN A 65 -5.29 -8.80 8.44
CA ASN A 65 -4.62 -9.02 7.17
C ASN A 65 -5.01 -7.95 6.12
N LEU A 66 -6.30 -7.61 5.97
CA LEU A 66 -6.69 -6.52 5.06
C LEU A 66 -5.98 -5.19 5.40
N GLN A 67 -5.87 -4.86 6.69
CA GLN A 67 -5.18 -3.66 7.12
C GLN A 67 -3.67 -3.71 6.83
N GLU A 68 -3.04 -4.87 7.00
CA GLU A 68 -1.64 -5.13 6.65
C GLU A 68 -1.40 -4.88 5.15
N GLU A 69 -2.16 -5.53 4.26
CA GLU A 69 -1.93 -5.40 2.81
C GLU A 69 -2.18 -3.95 2.32
N LEU A 70 -3.13 -3.23 2.94
CA LEU A 70 -3.34 -1.80 2.65
C LEU A 70 -2.15 -0.94 3.08
N ALA A 71 -1.51 -1.28 4.21
CA ALA A 71 -0.32 -0.60 4.69
C ALA A 71 0.88 -0.90 3.78
N ASP A 72 1.03 -2.13 3.29
CA ASP A 72 2.11 -2.51 2.38
C ASP A 72 2.01 -1.77 1.04
N ILE A 73 0.79 -1.62 0.50
CA ILE A 73 0.55 -0.75 -0.67
C ILE A 73 0.93 0.70 -0.38
N LEU A 74 0.52 1.24 0.78
CA LEU A 74 0.87 2.61 1.18
C LEU A 74 2.40 2.79 1.25
N ASP A 75 3.13 1.83 1.81
CA ASP A 75 4.58 1.87 1.90
C ASP A 75 5.25 1.92 0.52
N GLN A 76 4.77 1.14 -0.46
CA GLN A 76 5.27 1.22 -1.83
C GLN A 76 5.01 2.61 -2.44
N LEU A 77 3.81 3.17 -2.25
CA LEU A 77 3.46 4.52 -2.74
C LEU A 77 4.35 5.60 -2.11
N LEU A 78 4.62 5.53 -0.81
CA LEU A 78 5.51 6.47 -0.12
C LEU A 78 6.96 6.36 -0.61
N ILE A 79 7.45 5.16 -0.91
CA ILE A 79 8.78 5.07 -1.53
C ILE A 79 8.79 5.66 -2.94
N PHE A 80 7.72 5.51 -3.74
CA PHE A 80 7.63 6.20 -5.02
C PHE A 80 7.64 7.72 -4.85
N CYS A 81 6.89 8.26 -3.89
CA CYS A 81 6.94 9.68 -3.53
C CYS A 81 8.39 10.14 -3.29
N SER A 82 9.12 9.43 -2.43
CA SER A 82 10.52 9.71 -2.15
C SER A 82 11.42 9.65 -3.39
N LYS A 83 11.25 8.62 -4.23
CA LYS A 83 12.07 8.42 -5.45
C LYS A 83 11.86 9.49 -6.50
N TYR A 84 10.66 10.06 -6.57
CA TYR A 84 10.29 11.09 -7.55
C TYR A 84 10.19 12.50 -6.95
N ASN A 85 10.60 12.68 -5.69
CA ASN A 85 10.55 13.95 -4.98
C ASN A 85 9.13 14.57 -4.97
N ILE A 86 8.13 13.76 -4.64
CA ILE A 86 6.73 14.15 -4.51
C ILE A 86 6.39 14.19 -3.02
N ASP A 87 5.81 15.30 -2.54
CA ASP A 87 5.28 15.35 -1.17
C ASP A 87 4.03 14.45 -1.05
N PRO A 88 4.03 13.42 -0.17
CA PRO A 88 2.89 12.52 -0.04
C PRO A 88 1.61 13.22 0.43
N ASN A 89 1.70 14.34 1.16
CA ASN A 89 0.50 15.08 1.58
C ASN A 89 -0.22 15.73 0.38
N CYS A 90 0.50 16.05 -0.69
CA CYS A 90 -0.10 16.62 -1.89
C CYS A 90 -0.98 15.61 -2.65
N LEU A 91 -0.79 14.29 -2.45
CA LEU A 91 -1.57 13.26 -3.14
C LEU A 91 -3.06 13.34 -2.83
N LEU A 92 -3.42 13.61 -1.58
CA LEU A 92 -4.82 13.72 -1.14
C LEU A 92 -5.53 14.88 -1.84
N SER A 93 -4.94 16.07 -1.78
CA SER A 93 -5.48 17.25 -2.45
C SER A 93 -5.49 17.09 -3.97
N ALA A 94 -4.48 16.47 -4.57
CA ALA A 94 -4.44 16.20 -6.01
C ALA A 94 -5.59 15.27 -6.45
N SER A 95 -5.87 14.22 -5.68
CA SER A 95 -6.99 13.30 -5.93
C SER A 95 -8.34 14.02 -5.82
N GLU A 96 -8.57 14.74 -4.72
CA GLU A 96 -9.82 15.45 -4.46
C GLU A 96 -10.09 16.53 -5.53
N ASN A 97 -9.09 17.36 -5.84
CA ASN A 97 -9.21 18.41 -6.85
C ASN A 97 -9.52 17.83 -8.24
N LYS A 98 -8.91 16.68 -8.60
CA LYS A 98 -9.19 15.98 -9.85
C LYS A 98 -10.65 15.51 -9.92
N LEU A 99 -11.18 14.96 -8.83
CA LEU A 99 -12.57 14.49 -8.77
C LEU A 99 -13.57 15.65 -8.83
N LYS A 100 -13.36 16.71 -8.04
CA LYS A 100 -14.21 17.92 -8.09
C LYS A 100 -14.24 18.58 -9.47
N LYS A 101 -13.09 18.62 -10.15
CA LYS A 101 -13.02 19.14 -11.52
C LYS A 101 -13.76 18.27 -12.53
N ARG A 102 -13.75 16.94 -12.34
CA ARG A 102 -14.41 15.99 -13.25
C ARG A 102 -15.91 15.90 -13.03
N PHE A 103 -16.35 16.07 -11.79
CA PHE A 103 -17.75 15.96 -11.36
C PHE A 103 -18.13 17.23 -10.58
N PRO A 104 -18.32 18.37 -11.26
CA PRO A 104 -18.83 19.58 -10.62
C PRO A 104 -20.26 19.36 -10.14
N GLU A 105 -20.56 19.77 -8.90
CA GLU A 105 -21.91 19.80 -8.33
C GLU A 105 -22.82 20.81 -9.03
#